data_AF-A0A7Y2YW31-F1
#
_entry.id   AF-A0A7Y2YW31-F1
#
_cell.length_a   1.000
_cell.length_b   1.000
_cell.length_c   1.000
_cell.angle_alpha   90.00
_cell.angle_beta   90.00
_cell.angle_gamma   90.00
#
_symmetry.space_group_name_H-M   'P 1'
#
loop_
_entity.id
_entity.type
_entity.pdbx_description
1 polymer ?
#
loop_
_entity_poly.entity_id
_entity_poly.type
_entity_poly.pdbx_seq_one_letter_code
_entity_poly.pdbx_strand_id
1 'polypeptide(L)'
;MAEGIGRSIAPPGVRVSSAGSEPSRVRPQAIAALAEIGIDATTHRSQSFDDFQDAGVDCVITLCAEENCPVWLGDAWRVHWALPDPAAATGSDEE
;
A
#
# COMPACT_ATOMS: atom_id res chain seq x y z
N MET A 1 2.44 -2.02 -3.91
CA MET A 1 2.12 -1.49 -5.26
C MET A 1 1.53 -0.08 -5.18
N ALA A 2 0.43 0.13 -4.47
CA ALA A 2 -0.25 1.43 -4.39
C ALA A 2 0.67 2.61 -4.02
N GLU A 3 1.60 2.46 -3.06
CA GLU A 3 2.58 3.51 -2.73
C GLU A 3 3.42 3.93 -3.94
N GLY A 4 3.93 2.96 -4.72
CA GLY A 4 4.78 3.25 -5.89
C GLY A 4 4.01 3.97 -7.00
N ILE A 5 2.81 3.49 -7.31
CA ILE A 5 1.93 4.13 -8.30
C ILE A 5 1.50 5.51 -7.82
N GLY A 6 1.11 5.64 -6.55
CA GLY A 6 0.72 6.93 -5.97
C GLY A 6 1.85 7.95 -6.04
N ARG A 7 3.09 7.57 -5.71
CA ARG A 7 4.25 8.47 -5.83
C ARG A 7 4.55 8.90 -7.26
N SER A 8 4.31 8.04 -8.26
CA SER A 8 4.62 8.38 -9.66
C SER A 8 3.62 9.37 -10.28
N ILE A 9 2.39 9.43 -9.75
CA ILE A 9 1.32 10.31 -10.27
C ILE A 9 0.98 11.49 -9.34
N ALA A 10 1.45 11.47 -8.10
CA ALA A 10 1.15 12.50 -7.11
C ALA A 10 1.73 13.87 -7.51
N PRO A 11 0.99 14.96 -7.30
CA PRO A 11 1.51 16.30 -7.55
C PRO A 11 2.63 16.65 -6.55
N PRO A 12 3.49 17.63 -6.88
CA PRO A 12 4.54 18.10 -5.98
C PRO A 12 3.99 18.49 -4.60
N GLY A 13 4.68 18.07 -3.54
CA GLY A 13 4.30 18.35 -2.15
C GLY A 13 3.40 17.29 -1.50
N VAL A 14 2.85 16.34 -2.27
CA VAL A 14 2.09 15.22 -1.71
C VAL A 14 3.03 14.09 -1.31
N ARG A 15 2.92 13.64 -0.06
CA ARG A 15 3.66 12.48 0.46
C ARG A 15 2.75 11.26 0.42
N VAL A 16 3.23 10.19 -0.21
CA VAL A 16 2.52 8.90 -0.27
C VAL A 16 3.36 7.85 0.43
N SER A 17 2.74 7.13 1.36
CA SER A 17 3.31 6.02 2.13
C SER A 17 2.29 4.90 2.25
N SER A 18 2.74 3.68 2.47
CA SER A 18 1.89 2.52 2.77
C SER A 18 2.32 1.84 4.07
N ALA A 19 1.34 1.26 4.74
CA ALA A 19 1.49 0.55 5.99
C ALA A 19 0.50 -0.62 6.05
N GLY A 20 0.84 -1.65 6.83
CA GLY A 20 -0.02 -2.80 7.10
C GLY A 20 -0.15 -3.07 8.59
N SER A 21 -1.17 -3.84 8.97
CA SER A 21 -1.35 -4.33 10.35
C SER A 21 -0.28 -5.33 10.75
N GLU A 22 0.22 -6.13 9.80
CA GLU A 22 1.25 -7.13 10.04
C GLU A 22 2.42 -6.93 9.06
N PRO A 23 3.33 -5.97 9.35
CA PRO A 23 4.43 -5.65 8.44
C PRO A 23 5.43 -6.80 8.35
N SER A 24 5.88 -7.09 7.13
CA SER A 24 6.91 -8.11 6.88
C SER A 24 7.94 -7.62 5.86
N ARG A 25 7.95 -8.18 4.67
CA ARG A 25 8.82 -7.76 3.55
C ARG A 25 7.97 -7.39 2.35
N VAL A 26 8.49 -6.48 1.53
CA VAL A 26 7.89 -6.20 0.22
C VAL A 26 7.99 -7.47 -0.62
N ARG A 27 6.86 -7.93 -1.18
CA ARG A 27 6.83 -9.12 -2.04
C ARG A 27 7.64 -8.87 -3.31
N PRO A 28 8.57 -9.76 -3.70
CA PRO A 28 9.35 -9.60 -4.94
C PRO A 28 8.46 -9.44 -6.17
N GLN A 29 7.33 -10.15 -6.23
CA GLN A 29 6.36 -10.04 -7.32
C GLN A 29 5.79 -8.62 -7.45
N ALA A 30 5.56 -7.93 -6.34
CA ALA A 30 5.09 -6.55 -6.36
C ALA A 30 6.17 -5.57 -6.85
N ILE A 31 7.45 -5.86 -6.62
CA ILE A 31 8.58 -5.07 -7.16
C ILE A 31 8.67 -5.31 -8.66
N ALA A 32 8.60 -6.57 -9.11
CA ALA A 32 8.62 -6.92 -10.53
C ALA A 32 7.46 -6.26 -11.31
N ALA A 33 6.23 -6.39 -10.81
CA ALA A 33 5.05 -5.80 -11.45
C ALA A 33 5.11 -4.26 -11.55
N LEU A 34 5.73 -3.58 -10.57
CA LEU A 34 5.97 -2.14 -10.65
C LEU A 34 7.09 -1.81 -11.66
N ALA A 35 8.14 -2.62 -11.73
CA ALA A 35 9.22 -2.43 -12.69
C ALA A 35 8.74 -2.60 -14.15
N GLU A 36 7.79 -3.50 -14.41
CA GLU A 36 7.17 -3.67 -15.74
C GLU A 36 6.51 -2.39 -16.27
N ILE A 37 6.00 -1.54 -15.36
CA ILE A 37 5.41 -0.23 -15.69
C ILE A 37 6.37 0.94 -15.45
N GLY A 38 7.67 0.66 -15.28
CA GLY A 38 8.72 1.67 -15.14
C GLY A 38 8.83 2.33 -13.75
N ILE A 39 8.28 1.70 -12.72
CA ILE A 39 8.32 2.21 -11.34
C ILE A 39 9.33 1.39 -10.51
N ASP A 40 10.39 2.05 -10.04
CA ASP A 40 11.35 1.43 -9.12
C ASP A 40 10.82 1.45 -7.68
N ALA A 41 10.63 0.26 -7.11
CA ALA A 41 10.19 0.06 -5.73
C ALA A 41 11.22 -0.72 -4.89
N THR A 42 12.46 -0.84 -5.34
CA THR A 42 13.52 -1.61 -4.66
C THR A 42 13.89 -1.06 -3.28
N THR A 43 13.65 0.23 -3.04
CA THR A 43 13.90 0.90 -1.76
C THR A 43 12.70 0.85 -0.81
N HIS A 44 11.55 0.35 -1.25
CA HIS A 44 10.34 0.28 -0.43
C HIS A 44 10.52 -0.70 0.73
N ARG A 45 9.84 -0.43 1.84
CA ARG A 45 9.80 -1.31 3.01
C ARG A 45 8.36 -1.51 3.48
N SER A 46 8.10 -2.65 4.11
CA SER A 46 6.84 -2.89 4.78
C SER A 46 6.85 -2.13 6.11
N GLN A 47 6.03 -1.09 6.23
CA GLN A 47 5.93 -0.27 7.43
C GLN A 47 4.73 -0.68 8.28
N SER A 48 4.80 -0.44 9.59
CA SER A 48 3.68 -0.73 10.49
C SER A 48 2.64 0.38 10.41
N PHE A 49 1.38 0.01 10.55
CA PHE A 49 0.29 0.98 10.72
C PHE A 49 0.55 1.93 11.89
N ASP A 50 1.12 1.41 12.98
CA ASP A 50 1.37 2.16 14.21
C ASP A 50 2.39 3.29 14.01
N ASP A 51 3.27 3.18 13.01
CA ASP A 51 4.26 4.21 12.69
C ASP A 51 3.62 5.53 12.21
N PHE A 52 2.33 5.50 11.85
CA PHE A 52 1.62 6.63 11.23
C PHE A 52 0.57 7.29 12.11
N GLN A 53 0.25 6.75 13.29
CA GLN A 53 -0.85 7.27 14.13
C GLN A 53 -0.69 8.77 14.46
N ASP A 54 0.55 9.24 14.63
CA ASP A 54 0.87 10.64 14.93
C ASP A 54 1.50 11.40 13.74
N ALA A 55 1.49 10.81 12.54
CA ALA A 55 2.23 11.35 11.39
C ALA A 55 1.52 12.51 10.65
N GLY A 56 0.35 12.94 11.13
CA GLY A 56 -0.45 13.98 10.49
C GLY A 56 -0.93 13.56 9.10
N VAL A 57 -1.59 12.41 9.01
CA VAL A 57 -2.11 11.85 7.76
C VAL A 57 -3.44 12.51 7.40
N ASP A 58 -3.51 13.15 6.23
CA ASP A 58 -4.74 13.81 5.76
C ASP A 58 -5.75 12.85 5.13
N CYS A 59 -5.28 11.71 4.58
CA CYS A 59 -6.11 10.74 3.86
C CYS A 59 -5.62 9.30 4.05
N VAL A 60 -6.55 8.40 4.32
CA VAL A 60 -6.32 6.96 4.48
C VAL A 60 -7.12 6.20 3.45
N ILE A 61 -6.41 5.38 2.66
CA ILE A 61 -7.01 4.50 1.65
C ILE A 61 -6.85 3.05 2.09
N THR A 62 -7.96 2.37 2.40
CA THR A 62 -7.94 0.95 2.75
C THR A 62 -8.11 0.09 1.51
N LEU A 63 -7.14 -0.81 1.27
CA LEU A 63 -7.15 -1.73 0.13
C LEU A 63 -7.61 -3.15 0.50
N CYS A 64 -7.51 -3.51 1.77
CA CYS A 64 -7.92 -4.80 2.31
C CYS A 64 -9.45 -4.88 2.43
N ALA A 65 -10.03 -6.08 2.34
CA ALA A 65 -11.42 -6.28 2.74
C ALA A 65 -11.60 -5.82 4.20
N GLU A 66 -12.63 -4.99 4.46
CA GLU A 66 -12.77 -4.14 5.66
C GLU A 66 -12.60 -4.87 7.00
N GLU A 67 -12.83 -6.18 7.05
CA GLU A 67 -12.87 -7.01 8.26
C GLU A 67 -11.52 -7.12 9.00
N ASN A 68 -10.39 -6.83 8.34
CA ASN A 68 -9.04 -6.95 8.93
C ASN A 68 -8.28 -5.61 9.01
N CYS A 69 -8.89 -4.50 8.59
CA CYS A 69 -8.19 -3.22 8.53
C CYS A 69 -8.29 -2.51 9.90
N PRO A 70 -7.16 -2.09 10.50
CA PRO A 70 -7.17 -1.35 11.77
C PRO A 70 -7.95 -0.05 11.63
N VAL A 71 -8.69 0.31 12.68
CA VAL A 71 -9.50 1.53 12.71
C VAL A 71 -8.56 2.73 12.78
N TRP A 72 -8.63 3.61 11.78
CA TRP A 72 -8.00 4.92 11.86
C TRP A 72 -8.79 5.83 12.80
N LEU A 73 -8.14 6.27 13.88
CA LEU A 73 -8.74 7.14 14.91
C LEU A 73 -8.41 8.63 14.74
N GLY A 74 -7.49 8.97 13.83
CA GLY A 74 -7.13 10.36 13.54
C GLY A 74 -8.13 11.06 12.61
N ASP A 75 -8.02 12.39 12.54
CA ASP A 75 -8.81 13.23 11.63
C ASP A 75 -8.25 13.16 10.21
N ALA A 76 -8.64 12.11 9.48
CA ALA A 76 -8.22 11.87 8.10
C ALA A 76 -9.44 11.52 7.24
N TRP A 77 -9.42 11.94 5.98
CA TRP A 77 -10.41 11.49 5.02
C TRP A 77 -10.20 10.00 4.72
N ARG A 78 -11.29 9.23 4.69
CA ARG A 78 -11.24 7.77 4.56
C ARG A 78 -11.89 7.35 3.25
N VAL A 79 -11.15 6.57 2.47
CA VAL A 79 -11.62 5.98 1.21
C VAL A 79 -11.35 4.49 1.25
N HIS A 80 -12.34 3.69 0.85
CA HIS A 80 -12.18 2.25 0.73
C HIS A 80 -12.14 1.84 -0.73
N TRP A 81 -11.05 1.20 -1.15
CA TRP A 81 -10.86 0.63 -2.48
C TRP A 81 -10.56 -0.86 -2.35
N ALA A 82 -11.60 -1.67 -2.21
CA ALA A 82 -11.46 -3.12 -2.15
C ALA A 82 -10.74 -3.65 -3.39
N LEU A 83 -9.58 -4.26 -3.18
CA LEU A 83 -8.82 -4.95 -4.22
C LEU A 83 -8.62 -6.41 -3.82
N PRO A 84 -8.71 -7.36 -4.76
CA PRO A 84 -8.37 -8.75 -4.49
C PRO A 84 -6.90 -8.86 -4.08
N ASP A 85 -6.61 -9.67 -3.05
CA ASP A 85 -5.22 -9.90 -2.63
C ASP A 85 -4.54 -10.82 -3.66
N PRO A 86 -3.51 -10.34 -4.40
CA PRO A 86 -2.79 -11.17 -5.35
C PRO A 86 -2.08 -12.34 -4.66
N ALA A 87 -1.82 -12.28 -3.36
CA ALA A 87 -1.24 -13.40 -2.61
C ALA A 87 -2.21 -14.58 -2.41
N ALA A 88 -3.51 -14.33 -2.53
CA ALA A 88 -4.55 -15.36 -2.45
C ALA A 88 -4.85 -16.00 -3.83
N ALA A 89 -4.21 -15.52 -4.91
CA ALA A 89 -4.37 -16.11 -6.22
C ALA A 89 -3.84 -17.56 -6.23
N THR A 90 -4.71 -18.49 -6.61
CA THR A 90 -4.38 -19.91 -6.80
C THR A 90 -4.17 -20.17 -8.28
N GLY A 91 -3.09 -19.63 -8.84
CA GLY A 91 -2.66 -19.87 -10.22
C GLY A 91 -1.14 -19.99 -10.26
N SER A 92 -0.60 -20.70 -11.24
CA SER A 92 0.85 -20.73 -11.45
C SER A 92 1.31 -19.47 -12.17
N ASP A 93 2.58 -19.05 -12.02
CA ASP A 93 3.16 -17.89 -12.72
C ASP A 93 3.11 -18.04 -14.27
N GLU A 94 2.69 -19.20 -14.79
CA GLU A 94 2.59 -19.57 -16.22
C GLU A 94 1.15 -19.56 -16.78
N GLU A 95 0.14 -19.15 -16.00
CA GLU A 95 -1.27 -19.05 -16.45
C GLU A 95 -1.72 -17.63 -16.82
#